data_AF-A0A3P1WST3-F1
#
_entry.id   AF-A0A3P1WST3-F1
#
_cell.length_a   1.000
_cell.length_b   1.000
_cell.length_c   1.000
_cell.angle_alpha   90.00
_cell.angle_beta   90.00
_cell.angle_gamma   90.00
#
_symmetry.space_group_name_H-M   'P 1'
#
loop_
_entity.id
_entity.type
_entity.pdbx_description
1 polymer ?
#
loop_
_entity_poly.entity_id
_entity_poly.type
_entity_poly.pdbx_seq_one_letter_code
_entity_poly.pdbx_strand_id
1 'polypeptide(L)'
;GVSRTDNYPARKLGVRSAMPTGLALKLCPHLTLLPGRFDAYKEASNHIREIFSRYTSRIEPLSLDEAYLDVTDSVHCHGSATLIAQEIRQTIFNELQLTASAGVAPVKFLAKIASD
;
A
#
# COMPACT_ATOMS: atom_id res chain seq x y z
N GLY A 1 19.86 1.46 14.41
CA GLY A 1 19.04 1.10 13.24
C GLY A 1 18.39 2.33 12.67
N VAL A 2 17.59 2.16 11.62
CA VAL A 2 16.73 3.20 11.02
C VAL A 2 15.28 2.74 11.08
N SER A 3 14.33 3.69 11.17
CA SER A 3 12.90 3.37 11.05
C SER A 3 12.58 2.92 9.63
N ARG A 4 11.75 1.87 9.49
CA ARG A 4 11.30 1.36 8.18
C ARG A 4 10.01 2.04 7.72
N THR A 5 9.06 2.18 8.65
CA THR A 5 7.80 2.89 8.47
C THR A 5 7.24 3.26 9.83
N ASP A 6 6.40 4.28 9.89
CA ASP A 6 5.82 4.82 11.12
C ASP A 6 4.33 5.04 10.94
N ASN A 7 3.55 4.80 12.01
CA ASN A 7 2.11 5.05 12.01
C ASN A 7 1.80 6.55 11.98
N TYR A 8 0.55 6.90 11.62
CA TYR A 8 0.14 8.31 11.54
C TYR A 8 0.38 9.11 12.83
N PRO A 9 0.12 8.59 14.05
CA PRO A 9 0.47 9.28 15.30
C PRO A 9 1.96 9.66 15.41
N ALA A 10 2.89 8.73 15.12
CA ALA A 10 4.32 9.02 15.14
C ALA A 10 4.72 10.00 14.02
N ARG A 11 4.12 9.89 12.83
CA ARG A 11 4.35 10.83 11.72
C ARG A 11 3.90 12.25 12.07
N LYS A 12 2.86 12.44 12.88
CA LYS A 12 2.45 13.78 13.36
C LYS A 12 3.54 14.47 14.20
N LEU A 13 4.38 13.69 14.88
CA LEU A 13 5.51 14.19 15.67
C LEU A 13 6.80 14.34 14.84
N GLY A 14 6.73 14.17 13.52
CA GLY A 14 7.87 14.36 12.61
C GLY A 14 8.72 13.13 12.37
N VAL A 15 8.37 11.96 12.94
CA VAL A 15 9.06 10.70 12.62
C VAL A 15 8.78 10.33 11.15
N ARG A 16 9.80 9.83 10.45
CA ARG A 16 9.74 9.48 9.03
C ARG A 16 10.49 8.17 8.76
N SER A 17 10.10 7.48 7.70
CA SER A 17 10.83 6.33 7.18
C SER A 17 12.29 6.70 6.86
N ALA A 18 13.19 5.74 7.00
CA ALA A 18 14.65 5.89 6.88
C ALA A 18 15.32 6.82 7.92
N MET A 19 14.56 7.38 8.88
CA MET A 19 15.13 8.18 9.97
C MET A 19 15.94 7.31 10.96
N PRO A 20 17.11 7.75 11.44
CA PRO A 20 17.83 7.06 12.51
C PRO A 20 16.96 6.88 13.75
N THR A 21 16.93 5.68 14.32
CA THR A 21 16.07 5.36 15.47
C THR A 21 16.32 6.30 16.66
N GLY A 22 17.57 6.71 16.87
CA GLY A 22 17.92 7.67 17.94
C GLY A 22 17.29 9.05 17.73
N LEU A 23 17.14 9.51 16.47
CA LEU A 23 16.45 10.77 16.17
C LEU A 23 14.93 10.60 16.31
N ALA A 24 14.39 9.47 15.86
CA ALA A 24 12.97 9.16 16.01
C ALA A 24 12.53 9.17 17.49
N LEU A 25 13.33 8.59 18.39
CA LEU A 25 13.09 8.60 19.83
C LEU A 25 13.24 9.99 20.46
N LYS A 26 14.09 10.86 19.91
CA LYS A 26 14.18 12.26 20.36
C LYS A 26 12.92 13.05 20.00
N LEU A 27 12.36 12.82 18.80
CA LEU A 27 11.11 13.46 18.35
C LEU A 27 9.88 12.87 19.04
N CYS A 28 9.89 11.57 19.34
CA CYS A 28 8.81 10.86 20.01
C CYS A 28 9.38 9.96 21.12
N PRO A 29 9.54 10.48 22.36
CA PRO A 29 10.10 9.71 23.48
C PRO A 29 9.28 8.47 23.86
N HIS A 30 7.98 8.48 23.54
CA HIS A 30 7.06 7.37 23.80
C HIS A 30 6.89 6.43 22.59
N LEU A 31 7.78 6.52 21.59
CA LEU A 31 7.71 5.68 20.39
C LEU A 31 7.84 4.20 20.76
N THR A 32 6.82 3.41 20.44
CA THR A 32 6.88 1.95 20.57
C THR A 32 7.60 1.37 19.35
N LEU A 33 8.79 0.81 19.56
CA LEU A 33 9.57 0.15 18.51
C LEU A 33 9.23 -1.33 18.45
N LEU A 34 8.83 -1.81 17.27
CA LEU A 34 8.51 -3.21 17.03
C LEU A 34 9.52 -3.85 16.05
N PRO A 35 9.96 -5.09 16.30
CA PRO A 35 10.68 -5.86 15.29
C PRO A 35 9.72 -6.22 14.14
N GLY A 36 10.25 -6.28 12.92
CA GLY A 36 9.46 -6.62 11.74
C GLY A 36 9.13 -8.12 11.68
N ARG A 37 7.88 -8.47 11.42
CA ARG A 37 7.42 -9.85 11.17
C ARG A 37 7.25 -10.10 9.68
N PHE A 38 8.36 -10.36 8.98
CA PHE A 38 8.39 -10.36 7.51
C PHE A 38 7.43 -11.37 6.87
N ASP A 39 7.25 -12.55 7.47
CA ASP A 39 6.33 -13.57 6.97
C ASP A 39 4.88 -13.08 6.95
N ALA A 40 4.42 -12.41 8.02
CA ALA A 40 3.08 -11.84 8.08
C ALA A 40 2.86 -10.75 7.01
N TYR A 41 3.90 -9.97 6.70
CA TYR A 41 3.83 -8.95 5.65
C TYR A 41 3.77 -9.57 4.25
N LYS A 42 4.54 -10.64 4.04
CA LYS A 42 4.55 -11.40 2.79
C LYS A 42 3.23 -12.13 2.55
N GLU A 43 2.63 -12.68 3.60
CA GLU A 43 1.30 -13.30 3.55
C GLU A 43 0.24 -12.31 3.09
N ALA A 44 0.17 -11.13 3.74
CA ALA A 44 -0.75 -10.07 3.33
C ALA A 44 -0.49 -9.60 1.89
N SER A 45 0.77 -9.44 1.50
CA SER A 45 1.15 -9.08 0.12
C SER A 45 0.63 -10.09 -0.91
N ASN A 46 0.77 -11.39 -0.63
CA ASN A 46 0.30 -12.44 -1.53
C ASN A 46 -1.24 -12.43 -1.65
N HIS A 47 -1.96 -12.20 -0.55
CA HIS A 47 -3.42 -12.12 -0.57
C HIS A 47 -3.91 -10.88 -1.32
N ILE A 48 -3.26 -9.73 -1.15
CA ILE A 48 -3.55 -8.53 -1.95
C ILE A 48 -3.32 -8.79 -3.45
N ARG A 49 -2.25 -9.50 -3.82
CA ARG A 49 -1.98 -9.89 -5.22
C ARG A 49 -3.03 -10.84 -5.78
N GLU A 50 -3.55 -11.75 -4.95
CA GLU A 50 -4.68 -12.60 -5.33
C GLU A 50 -5.93 -11.75 -5.59
N ILE A 51 -6.25 -10.78 -4.73
CA ILE A 51 -7.35 -9.84 -4.95
C ILE A 51 -7.18 -9.10 -6.28
N PHE A 52 -5.97 -8.60 -6.60
CA PHE A 52 -5.69 -7.96 -7.89
C PHE A 52 -5.99 -8.87 -9.09
N SER A 53 -5.64 -10.15 -8.99
CA SER A 53 -5.81 -11.13 -10.07
C SER A 53 -7.27 -11.39 -10.46
N ARG A 54 -8.21 -11.03 -9.58
CA ARG A 54 -9.65 -11.09 -9.83
C ARG A 54 -10.13 -10.02 -10.83
N TYR A 55 -9.37 -8.95 -11.06
CA TYR A 55 -9.76 -7.82 -11.92
C TYR A 55 -8.96 -7.72 -13.22
N THR A 56 -7.71 -8.17 -13.20
CA THR A 56 -6.83 -8.25 -14.38
C THR A 56 -5.69 -9.23 -14.12
N SER A 57 -5.22 -9.92 -15.17
CA SER A 57 -3.98 -10.69 -15.11
C SER A 57 -2.73 -9.84 -15.34
N ARG A 58 -2.88 -8.60 -15.82
CA ARG A 58 -1.78 -7.69 -16.15
C ARG A 58 -1.35 -6.91 -14.91
N ILE A 59 -0.65 -7.60 -14.01
CA ILE A 59 -0.19 -7.09 -12.72
C ILE A 59 1.34 -7.03 -12.70
N GLU A 60 1.87 -5.88 -12.31
CA GLU A 60 3.31 -5.65 -12.16
C GLU A 60 3.61 -5.20 -10.72
N PRO A 61 4.02 -6.11 -9.82
CA PRO A 61 4.39 -5.74 -8.45
C PRO A 61 5.70 -4.95 -8.39
N LEU A 62 5.73 -3.87 -7.60
CA LEU A 62 6.92 -3.05 -7.36
C LEU A 62 7.58 -3.39 -6.02
N SER A 63 6.74 -3.68 -5.02
CA SER A 63 7.14 -4.00 -3.65
C SER A 63 6.18 -5.05 -3.06
N LEU A 64 6.19 -5.20 -1.73
CA LEU A 64 5.18 -6.01 -1.04
C LEU A 64 3.80 -5.34 -1.07
N ASP A 65 3.74 -4.02 -1.01
CA ASP A 65 2.53 -3.22 -0.83
C ASP A 65 2.12 -2.40 -2.06
N GLU A 66 2.90 -2.45 -3.16
CA GLU A 66 2.62 -1.71 -4.39
C GLU A 66 2.60 -2.61 -5.64
N ALA A 67 1.67 -2.35 -6.55
CA ALA A 67 1.63 -2.94 -7.89
C ALA A 67 0.96 -1.98 -8.91
N TYR A 68 1.37 -2.04 -10.17
CA TYR A 68 0.58 -1.49 -11.28
C TYR A 68 -0.36 -2.56 -11.84
N LEU A 69 -1.58 -2.14 -12.18
CA LEU A 69 -2.58 -2.97 -12.82
C LEU A 69 -2.97 -2.30 -14.15
N ASP A 70 -2.87 -3.05 -15.24
CA ASP A 70 -3.44 -2.63 -16.52
C ASP A 70 -4.86 -3.18 -16.64
N VAL A 71 -5.84 -2.27 -16.60
CA VAL A 71 -7.28 -2.57 -16.67
C VAL A 71 -7.91 -2.01 -17.95
N THR A 72 -7.11 -1.66 -18.97
CA THR A 72 -7.60 -1.05 -20.22
C THR A 72 -8.67 -1.90 -20.90
N ASP A 73 -8.51 -3.22 -20.89
CA ASP A 73 -9.44 -4.18 -21.52
C ASP A 73 -10.37 -4.87 -20.51
N SER A 74 -10.42 -4.39 -19.26
CA SER A 74 -11.22 -5.01 -18.21
C SER A 74 -12.71 -4.69 -18.39
N VAL A 75 -13.57 -5.72 -18.35
CA VAL A 75 -15.03 -5.56 -18.37
C VAL A 75 -15.63 -5.34 -16.97
N HIS A 76 -14.82 -5.50 -15.92
CA HIS A 76 -15.24 -5.31 -14.54
C HIS A 76 -15.69 -3.87 -14.31
N CYS A 77 -16.71 -3.69 -13.46
CA CYS A 77 -17.28 -2.38 -13.13
C CYS A 77 -17.57 -1.51 -14.39
N HIS A 78 -18.02 -2.14 -15.49
CA HIS A 78 -18.27 -1.49 -16.78
C HIS A 78 -17.04 -0.78 -17.38
N GLY A 79 -15.84 -1.28 -17.14
CA GLY A 79 -14.58 -0.70 -17.60
C GLY A 79 -14.15 0.57 -16.84
N SER A 80 -14.85 0.93 -15.76
CA SER A 80 -14.48 2.08 -14.94
C SER A 80 -13.31 1.73 -14.02
N ALA A 81 -12.11 2.15 -14.40
CA ALA A 81 -10.91 1.99 -13.58
C ALA A 81 -11.05 2.62 -12.18
N THR A 82 -11.82 3.70 -12.05
CA THR A 82 -12.12 4.33 -10.74
C THR A 82 -12.95 3.41 -9.85
N LEU A 83 -13.98 2.76 -10.40
CA LEU A 83 -14.80 1.83 -9.62
C LEU A 83 -14.04 0.54 -9.31
N ILE A 84 -13.24 0.03 -10.26
CA ILE A 84 -12.34 -1.11 -10.02
C ILE A 84 -11.40 -0.79 -8.86
N ALA A 85 -10.76 0.38 -8.86
CA ALA A 85 -9.87 0.80 -7.78
C ALA A 85 -10.60 0.94 -6.43
N GLN A 86 -11.83 1.46 -6.44
CA GLN A 86 -12.65 1.55 -5.23
C GLN A 86 -13.05 0.17 -4.69
N GLU A 87 -13.45 -0.75 -5.56
CA GLU A 87 -13.83 -2.12 -5.20
C GLU A 87 -12.64 -2.89 -4.66
N ILE A 88 -11.48 -2.83 -5.33
CA ILE A 88 -10.21 -3.42 -4.85
C ILE A 88 -9.89 -2.93 -3.43
N ARG A 89 -9.94 -1.61 -3.17
CA ARG A 89 -9.65 -1.04 -1.85
C ARG A 89 -10.63 -1.56 -0.80
N GLN A 90 -11.91 -1.67 -1.15
CA GLN A 90 -12.93 -2.19 -0.24
C GLN A 90 -12.74 -3.69 0.03
N THR A 91 -12.41 -4.49 -0.99
CA THR A 91 -12.11 -5.92 -0.86
C THR A 91 -10.90 -6.15 0.05
N ILE A 92 -9.81 -5.39 -0.15
CA ILE A 92 -8.62 -5.45 0.71
C ILE A 92 -9.01 -5.14 2.17
N PHE A 93 -9.82 -4.11 2.40
CA PHE A 93 -10.27 -3.78 3.75
C PHE A 93 -11.15 -4.89 4.36
N ASN A 94 -12.10 -5.41 3.59
CA ASN A 94 -13.03 -6.44 4.08
C ASN A 94 -12.30 -7.74 4.43
N GLU A 95 -11.40 -8.20 3.56
CA GLU A 95 -10.73 -9.50 3.71
C GLU A 95 -9.49 -9.45 4.64
N LEU A 96 -8.73 -8.35 4.63
CA LEU A 96 -7.48 -8.25 5.39
C LEU A 96 -7.54 -7.28 6.58
N GLN A 97 -8.59 -6.47 6.71
CA GLN A 97 -8.66 -5.38 7.69
C GLN A 97 -7.51 -4.38 7.55
N LEU A 98 -7.00 -4.21 6.33
CA LEU A 98 -5.94 -3.27 5.97
C LEU A 98 -6.49 -2.23 5.00
N THR A 99 -6.07 -0.98 5.15
CA THR A 99 -6.44 0.10 4.24
C THR A 99 -5.45 0.21 3.09
N ALA A 100 -5.93 0.53 1.89
CA ALA A 100 -5.11 0.84 0.72
C ALA A 100 -5.53 2.17 0.08
N SER A 101 -4.57 2.80 -0.60
CA SER A 101 -4.78 3.93 -1.51
C SER A 101 -4.63 3.45 -2.96
N ALA A 102 -5.18 4.20 -3.92
CA ALA A 102 -5.05 3.88 -5.33
C ALA A 102 -5.02 5.16 -6.17
N GLY A 103 -4.23 5.14 -7.23
CA GLY A 103 -4.16 6.19 -8.23
C GLY A 103 -4.49 5.62 -9.61
N VAL A 104 -5.31 6.34 -10.37
CA VAL A 104 -5.75 5.94 -11.71
C VAL A 104 -5.31 7.01 -12.70
N ALA A 105 -4.56 6.62 -13.73
CA ALA A 105 -4.10 7.54 -14.76
C ALA A 105 -3.80 6.79 -16.07
N PRO A 106 -3.69 7.50 -17.22
CA PRO A 106 -3.36 6.87 -18.51
C PRO A 106 -1.97 6.24 -18.57
N VAL A 107 -1.05 6.58 -17.65
CA VAL A 107 0.33 6.09 -17.63
C VAL A 107 0.81 5.84 -16.20
N LYS A 108 1.72 4.87 -16.05
CA LYS A 108 2.22 4.36 -14.75
C LYS A 108 2.70 5.45 -13.78
N PHE A 109 3.55 6.38 -14.25
CA PHE A 109 4.14 7.38 -13.35
C PHE A 109 3.09 8.34 -12.77
N LEU A 110 2.09 8.74 -13.57
CA LEU A 110 0.98 9.56 -13.09
C LEU A 110 0.09 8.79 -12.12
N ALA A 111 -0.12 7.50 -12.38
CA ALA A 111 -0.89 6.64 -11.47
C ALA A 111 -0.22 6.52 -10.10
N LYS A 112 1.13 6.42 -10.07
CA LYS A 112 1.89 6.42 -8.82
C LYS A 112 1.80 7.75 -8.07
N ILE A 113 1.93 8.87 -8.77
CA ILE A 113 1.78 10.21 -8.15
C ILE A 113 0.36 10.37 -7.57
N ALA A 114 -0.66 9.83 -8.24
CA ALA A 114 -2.04 9.90 -7.78
C ALA A 114 -2.35 9.00 -6.58
N SER A 115 -1.49 8.02 -6.26
CA SER A 115 -1.69 7.11 -5.12
C SER A 115 -1.01 7.57 -3.83
N ASP A 116 -0.01 8.45 -3.94
CA ASP A 116 0.76 9.02 -2.83
C ASP A 116 -0.07 10.03 -2.02
#